data_AF-A0A927FPR7-F1
#
_entry.id   AF-A0A927FPR7-F1
#
_cell.length_a   1.000
_cell.length_b   1.000
_cell.length_c   1.000
_cell.angle_alpha   90.00
_cell.angle_beta   90.00
_cell.angle_gamma   90.00
#
_symmetry.space_group_name_H-M   'P 1'
#
loop_
_entity.id
_entity.type
_entity.pdbx_description
1 polymer ?
#
loop_
_entity_poly.entity_id
_entity_poly.type
_entity_poly.pdbx_seq_one_letter_code
_entity_poly.pdbx_strand_id
1 'polypeptide(L)'
;MTSADLYEKARLLDALAADVEDCVDPAKTVASSPDWDCANADDVRAALSHWRGKAHGAARNLRDEAARVRSQAHKAADREEEQREQDARDRRAQ
;
A
#
# COMPACT_ATOMS: atom_id res chain seq x y z
N MET A 1 7.06 18.43 -4.50
CA MET A 1 5.90 17.53 -4.61
C MET A 1 4.71 18.26 -4.04
N THR A 2 3.64 18.28 -4.80
CA THR A 2 2.34 18.84 -4.40
C THR A 2 1.59 17.88 -3.47
N SER A 3 0.55 18.35 -2.81
CA SER A 3 -0.40 17.51 -2.08
C SER A 3 -0.98 16.40 -2.97
N ALA A 4 -1.28 16.70 -4.24
CA ALA A 4 -1.79 15.75 -5.22
C ALA A 4 -0.80 14.61 -5.51
N ASP A 5 0.49 14.94 -5.72
CA ASP A 5 1.54 13.93 -5.95
C ASP A 5 1.67 12.96 -4.76
N LEU A 6 1.53 13.49 -3.54
CA LEU A 6 1.61 12.69 -2.31
C LEU A 6 0.39 11.76 -2.16
N TYR A 7 -0.82 12.23 -2.46
CA TYR A 7 -2.01 11.37 -2.46
C TYR A 7 -1.90 10.24 -3.48
N GLU A 8 -1.44 10.54 -4.70
CA GLU A 8 -1.25 9.51 -5.72
C GLU A 8 -0.19 8.49 -5.29
N LYS A 9 0.93 8.95 -4.74
CA LYS A 9 1.94 8.04 -4.18
C LYS A 9 1.36 7.12 -3.09
N ALA A 10 0.56 7.65 -2.17
CA ALA A 10 -0.06 6.84 -1.14
C ALA A 10 -1.05 5.81 -1.72
N ARG A 11 -1.82 6.19 -2.74
CA ARG A 11 -2.72 5.28 -3.45
C ARG A 11 -1.96 4.14 -4.12
N LEU A 12 -0.83 4.44 -4.78
CA LEU A 12 0.02 3.43 -5.42
C LEU A 12 0.65 2.48 -4.40
N LEU A 13 1.03 2.96 -3.21
CA LEU A 13 1.53 2.11 -2.12
C LEU A 13 0.46 1.15 -1.61
N ASP A 14 -0.78 1.61 -1.43
CA ASP A 14 -1.89 0.73 -1.04
C ASP A 14 -2.20 -0.32 -2.13
N ALA A 15 -2.16 0.08 -3.40
CA ALA A 15 -2.36 -0.84 -4.52
C ALA A 15 -1.28 -1.94 -4.55
N LEU A 16 -0.01 -1.55 -4.41
CA LEU A 16 1.10 -2.51 -4.33
C LEU A 16 0.96 -3.44 -3.12
N ALA A 17 0.49 -2.92 -1.98
CA ALA A 17 0.25 -3.74 -0.80
C ALA A 17 -0.82 -4.82 -1.05
N ALA A 18 -1.90 -4.48 -1.77
CA ALA A 18 -2.93 -5.44 -2.17
C ALA A 18 -2.37 -6.51 -3.11
N ASP A 19 -1.63 -6.10 -4.16
CA ASP A 19 -1.02 -7.03 -5.11
C ASP A 19 -0.07 -8.04 -4.43
N VAL A 20 0.70 -7.57 -3.44
CA VAL A 20 1.61 -8.43 -2.66
C VAL A 20 0.86 -9.45 -1.80
N GLU A 21 -0.27 -9.09 -1.21
CA GLU A 21 -1.07 -10.04 -0.42
C GLU A 21 -1.73 -11.11 -1.29
N ASP A 22 -2.23 -10.71 -2.45
CA ASP A 22 -2.99 -11.58 -3.34
C ASP A 22 -2.09 -12.59 -4.09
N CYS A 23 -0.78 -12.32 -4.24
CA CYS A 23 0.08 -13.15 -5.08
C CYS A 23 0.27 -14.60 -4.59
N VAL A 24 0.17 -14.86 -3.28
CA VAL A 24 0.43 -16.19 -2.68
C VAL A 24 -0.85 -17.05 -2.58
N ASP A 25 -2.02 -16.42 -2.62
CA ASP A 25 -3.29 -17.11 -2.37
C ASP A 25 -3.72 -18.10 -3.46
N PRO A 26 -3.48 -17.87 -4.78
CA PRO A 26 -3.74 -18.88 -5.81
C PRO A 26 -2.91 -20.16 -5.60
N ALA A 27 -1.61 -20.01 -5.32
CA ALA A 27 -0.71 -21.15 -5.09
C ALA A 27 -1.12 -21.93 -3.83
N LYS A 28 -1.51 -21.21 -2.77
CA LYS A 28 -2.02 -21.82 -1.54
C LYS A 28 -3.33 -22.56 -1.77
N THR A 29 -4.25 -22.00 -2.54
CA THR A 29 -5.53 -22.65 -2.88
C THR A 29 -5.29 -24.00 -3.56
N VAL A 30 -4.42 -24.02 -4.57
CA VAL A 30 -4.09 -25.25 -5.30
C VAL A 30 -3.40 -26.28 -4.39
N ALA A 31 -2.40 -25.88 -3.61
CA ALA A 31 -1.69 -26.78 -2.68
C ALA A 31 -2.55 -27.29 -1.51
N SER A 32 -3.68 -26.64 -1.24
CA SER A 32 -4.66 -27.07 -0.22
C SER A 32 -5.74 -28.00 -0.80
N SER A 33 -5.76 -28.21 -2.12
CA SER A 33 -6.70 -29.13 -2.75
C SER A 33 -6.42 -30.57 -2.31
N PRO A 34 -7.44 -31.40 -2.06
CA PRO A 34 -7.26 -32.83 -1.84
C PRO A 34 -6.63 -33.55 -3.04
N ASP A 35 -6.67 -32.95 -4.24
CA ASP A 35 -6.02 -33.50 -5.44
C ASP A 35 -4.49 -33.36 -5.41
N TRP A 36 -3.96 -32.51 -4.53
CA TRP A 36 -2.53 -32.33 -4.31
C TRP A 36 -2.09 -33.12 -3.09
N ASP A 37 -2.00 -34.44 -3.24
CA ASP A 37 -1.45 -35.35 -2.21
C ASP A 37 -0.27 -36.12 -2.80
N CYS A 38 0.90 -35.48 -2.75
CA CYS A 38 2.16 -36.02 -3.23
C CYS A 38 3.22 -35.99 -2.12
N ALA A 39 4.34 -36.68 -2.34
CA ALA A 39 5.37 -36.91 -1.31
C ALA A 39 5.90 -35.63 -0.63
N ASN A 40 5.86 -34.48 -1.30
CA ASN A 40 6.32 -33.18 -0.79
C ASN A 40 5.18 -32.19 -0.49
N ALA A 41 3.92 -32.64 -0.43
CA ALA A 41 2.78 -31.74 -0.28
C ALA A 41 2.86 -30.90 1.00
N ASP A 42 3.25 -31.52 2.13
CA ASP A 42 3.38 -30.82 3.41
C ASP A 42 4.52 -29.79 3.40
N ASP A 43 5.65 -30.10 2.78
CA ASP A 43 6.77 -29.16 2.64
C ASP A 43 6.36 -27.93 1.83
N VAL A 44 5.63 -28.14 0.73
CA VAL A 44 5.11 -27.05 -0.12
C VAL A 44 4.09 -26.20 0.63
N ARG A 45 3.15 -26.82 1.37
CA ARG A 45 2.16 -26.10 2.20
C ARG A 45 2.83 -25.27 3.29
N ALA A 46 3.86 -25.83 3.94
CA ALA A 46 4.64 -25.12 4.96
C ALA A 46 5.39 -23.93 4.36
N ALA A 47 6.05 -24.11 3.22
CA ALA A 47 6.73 -23.03 2.51
C ALA A 47 5.75 -21.92 2.09
N LEU A 48 4.62 -22.26 1.48
CA LEU A 48 3.59 -21.28 1.08
C LEU A 48 3.03 -20.51 2.27
N SER A 49 2.83 -21.17 3.42
CA SER A 49 2.40 -20.51 4.64
C SER A 49 3.46 -19.52 5.16
N HIS A 50 4.73 -19.89 5.10
CA HIS A 50 5.84 -18.99 5.43
C HIS A 50 5.88 -17.77 4.52
N TRP A 51 5.85 -17.98 3.20
CA TRP A 51 5.88 -16.90 2.20
C TRP A 51 4.69 -15.97 2.35
N ARG A 52 3.49 -16.51 2.58
CA ARG A 52 2.30 -15.72 2.88
C ARG A 52 2.51 -14.83 4.10
N GLY A 53 3.07 -15.36 5.19
CA GLY A 53 3.40 -14.56 6.37
C GLY A 53 4.34 -13.40 6.06
N LYS A 54 5.36 -13.63 5.21
CA LYS A 54 6.28 -12.57 4.75
C LYS A 54 5.60 -11.54 3.86
N ALA A 55 4.74 -11.98 2.94
CA ALA A 55 3.95 -11.11 2.07
C ALA A 55 3.04 -10.18 2.88
N HIS A 56 2.29 -10.72 3.85
CA HIS A 56 1.47 -9.92 4.78
C HIS A 56 2.31 -8.91 5.57
N GLY A 57 3.50 -9.31 6.02
CA GLY A 57 4.44 -8.39 6.69
C GLY A 57 4.91 -7.24 5.77
N ALA A 58 5.24 -7.54 4.52
CA ALA A 58 5.64 -6.53 3.53
C ALA A 58 4.49 -5.58 3.19
N ALA A 59 3.29 -6.12 2.93
CA ALA A 59 2.10 -5.33 2.64
C ALA A 59 1.71 -4.42 3.80
N ARG A 60 1.82 -4.90 5.05
CA ARG A 60 1.65 -4.04 6.23
C ARG A 60 2.62 -2.86 6.23
N ASN A 61 3.90 -3.10 5.98
CA ASN A 61 4.89 -2.01 5.93
C ASN A 61 4.59 -1.00 4.83
N LEU A 62 4.10 -1.47 3.67
CA LEU A 62 3.65 -0.61 2.57
C LEU A 62 2.46 0.27 2.98
N ARG A 63 1.47 -0.30 3.68
CA ARG A 63 0.31 0.46 4.20
C ARG A 63 0.70 1.46 5.28
N ASP A 64 1.64 1.11 6.16
CA ASP A 64 2.18 2.02 7.17
C ASP A 64 2.90 3.21 6.53
N GLU A 65 3.62 2.98 5.42
CA GLU A 65 4.23 4.06 4.63
C GLU A 65 3.17 4.87 3.89
N ALA A 66 2.15 4.24 3.28
CA ALA A 66 1.04 4.93 2.63
C ALA A 66 0.32 5.87 3.62
N ALA A 67 0.09 5.42 4.85
CA ALA A 67 -0.50 6.25 5.91
C ALA A 67 0.39 7.46 6.27
N ARG A 68 1.70 7.26 6.37
CA ARG A 68 2.66 8.36 6.57
C ARG A 68 2.63 9.37 5.42
N VAL A 69 2.63 8.89 4.18
CA VAL A 69 2.56 9.74 2.98
C VAL A 69 1.23 10.50 2.91
N ARG A 70 0.09 9.88 3.25
CA ARG A 70 -1.20 10.59 3.38
C ARG A 70 -1.13 11.72 4.39
N SER A 71 -0.54 11.50 5.56
CA SER A 71 -0.37 12.57 6.55
C SER A 71 0.47 13.72 6.02
N GLN A 72 1.52 13.43 5.24
CA GLN A 72 2.30 14.47 4.56
C GLN A 72 1.48 15.20 3.49
N ALA A 73 0.63 14.49 2.74
CA ALA A 73 -0.25 15.06 1.73
C ALA A 73 -1.23 16.08 2.34
N HIS A 74 -1.87 15.72 3.47
CA HIS A 74 -2.74 16.64 4.21
C HIS A 74 -2.01 17.92 4.60
N LYS A 75 -0.84 17.80 5.24
CA LYS A 75 -0.04 18.97 5.63
C LYS A 75 0.39 19.81 4.43
N ALA A 76 0.62 19.20 3.27
CA ALA A 76 0.94 19.93 2.05
C ALA A 76 -0.28 20.67 1.49
N ALA A 77 -1.47 20.04 1.54
CA ALA A 77 -2.72 20.66 1.12
C ALA A 77 -3.05 21.89 1.97
N ASP A 78 -2.88 21.80 3.30
CA ASP A 78 -3.10 22.92 4.22
C ASP A 78 -2.20 24.11 3.84
N ARG A 79 -0.90 23.87 3.63
CA ARG A 79 0.04 24.92 3.20
C ARG A 79 -0.30 25.51 1.84
N GLU A 80 -0.73 24.69 0.89
CA GLU A 80 -1.14 25.13 -0.44
C GLU A 80 -2.43 25.97 -0.40
N GLU A 81 -3.34 25.69 0.53
CA GLU A 81 -4.53 26.50 0.78
C GLU A 81 -4.19 27.83 1.43
N GLU A 82 -3.38 27.82 2.50
CA GLU A 82 -2.88 29.04 3.17
C GLU A 82 -2.18 29.99 2.18
N GLN A 83 -1.32 29.44 1.30
CA GLN A 83 -0.65 30.21 0.27
C GLN A 83 -1.64 30.84 -0.72
N ARG A 84 -2.65 30.08 -1.16
CA ARG A 84 -3.69 30.57 -2.08
C ARG A 84 -4.53 31.68 -1.46
N GLU A 85 -4.84 31.57 -0.17
CA GLU A 85 -5.53 32.63 0.56
C GLU A 85 -4.69 33.90 0.66
N GLN A 86 -3.40 33.75 0.98
CA GLN A 86 -2.48 34.88 1.09
C GLN A 86 -2.35 35.60 -0.25
N ASP A 87 -2.12 34.87 -1.33
CA ASP A 87 -2.04 35.43 -2.69
C ASP A 87 -3.33 36.14 -3.10
N ALA A 88 -4.50 35.65 -2.64
CA ALA A 88 -5.78 36.28 -2.91
C ALA A 88 -5.98 37.57 -2.09
N ARG A 89 -5.46 37.63 -0.86
CA ARG A 89 -5.47 38.86 -0.03
C ARG A 89 -4.56 39.92 -0.63
N ASP A 90 -3.35 39.54 -1.03
CA ASP A 90 -2.37 40.45 -1.62
C ASP A 90 -2.88 41.04 -2.94
N ARG A 91 -3.57 40.24 -3.78
CA ARG A 91 -4.23 40.70 -5.01
C ARG A 91 -5.40 41.65 -4.78
N ARG A 92 -6.10 41.56 -3.65
CA ARG A 92 -7.21 42.46 -3.30
C ARG A 92 -6.73 43.78 -2.68
N ALA A 93 -5.49 43.82 -2.20
CA ALA A 93 -4.88 45.00 -1.60
C ALA A 93 -4.13 45.89 -2.62
N GLN A 94 -4.02 45.45 -3.88
CA GLN A 94 -3.50 46.19 -5.03
C GLN A 94 -4.66 46.81 -5.83
#